data_AF-A0A3C1KPV3-F1
#
_entry.id   AF-A0A3C1KPV3-F1
#
_cell.length_a   1.000
_cell.length_b   1.000
_cell.length_c   1.000
_cell.angle_alpha   90.00
_cell.angle_beta   90.00
_cell.angle_gamma   90.00
#
_symmetry.space_group_name_H-M   'P 1'
#
loop_
_entity.id
_entity.type
_entity.pdbx_description
1 polymer ?
#
loop_
_entity_poly.entity_id
_entity_poly.type
_entity_poly.pdbx_seq_one_letter_code
_entity_poly.pdbx_strand_id
1 'polypeptide(L)' 'MNVPPGRGLDLLCRNGSETDRRRLHDNASFLKKLAKLDSIEWLDASAQAPVAATGLVGDLELLVPLAG' A
#
# COMPACT_ATOMS: atom_id res chain seq x y z
N MET A 1 -12.36 -9.12 5.84
CA MET A 1 -11.89 -7.92 6.56
C MET A 1 -13.09 -7.09 6.97
N ASN A 2 -13.29 -6.85 8.27
CA ASN A 2 -14.41 -6.04 8.79
C ASN A 2 -14.04 -4.55 8.86
N VAL A 3 -13.42 -4.03 7.79
CA VAL A 3 -13.01 -2.62 7.71
C VAL A 3 -14.25 -1.80 7.38
N PRO A 4 -14.59 -0.76 8.16
CA PRO A 4 -15.73 0.10 7.87
C PRO A 4 -15.56 0.73 6.48
N PRO A 5 -16.59 0.72 5.61
CA PRO A 5 -16.48 1.23 4.23
C PRO A 5 -16.16 2.73 4.12
N GLY A 6 -16.15 3.47 5.24
CA GLY A 6 -15.80 4.89 5.31
C GLY A 6 -14.43 5.21 5.88
N ARG A 7 -13.66 4.22 6.37
CA ARG A 7 -12.31 4.45 6.90
C ARG A 7 -11.30 4.41 5.75
N GLY A 8 -10.52 5.48 5.61
CA GLY A 8 -9.39 5.47 4.70
C GLY A 8 -8.31 4.49 5.19
N LEU A 9 -7.64 3.84 4.26
CA LEU A 9 -6.64 2.82 4.56
C LEU A 9 -5.23 3.35 4.28
N ASP A 10 -4.29 2.95 5.13
CA ASP A 10 -2.88 3.15 4.86
C ASP A 10 -2.33 2.00 4.01
N LEU A 11 -1.60 2.34 2.96
CA LEU A 11 -0.97 1.37 2.07
C LEU A 11 0.55 1.47 2.17
N LEU A 12 1.18 0.38 2.58
CA LEU A 12 2.63 0.24 2.60
C LEU A 12 3.07 -0.63 1.42
N CYS A 13 4.11 -0.22 0.71
CA CYS A 13 4.63 -0.91 -0.47
C CYS A 13 6.05 -1.39 -0.23
N ARG A 14 6.36 -2.64 -0.58
CA ARG A 14 7.71 -3.23 -0.40
C ARG A 14 8.10 -4.06 -1.62
N ASN A 15 9.40 -4.19 -1.86
CA ASN A 15 9.97 -5.03 -2.92
C ASN A 15 9.51 -4.70 -4.36
N GLY A 16 9.07 -3.45 -4.58
CA GLY A 16 8.73 -2.97 -5.92
C GLY A 16 9.94 -2.46 -6.70
N SER A 17 9.87 -2.59 -8.02
CA SER A 17 10.85 -2.03 -8.94
C SER A 17 10.73 -0.50 -9.05
N GLU A 18 11.71 0.14 -9.71
CA GLU A 18 11.62 1.58 -10.03
C GLU A 18 10.40 1.90 -10.92
N THR A 19 10.03 0.97 -11.80
CA THR A 19 8.82 1.12 -12.62
C THR A 19 7.56 1.08 -11.76
N ASP A 20 7.51 0.24 -10.74
CA ASP A 20 6.38 0.19 -9.81
C ASP A 20 6.28 1.47 -8.99
N ARG A 21 7.42 1.98 -8.49
CA ARG A 21 7.49 3.28 -7.82
C ARG A 21 6.97 4.41 -8.70
N ARG A 22 7.43 4.49 -9.95
CA ARG A 22 6.98 5.50 -10.91
C ARG A 22 5.48 5.38 -11.18
N ARG A 23 4.98 4.18 -11.49
CA ARG A 23 3.55 3.94 -11.74
C ARG A 23 2.70 4.33 -10.54
N LEU A 24 3.13 3.95 -9.35
CA LEU A 24 2.38 4.23 -8.12
C LEU A 24 2.36 5.74 -7.83
N HIS A 25 3.50 6.43 -8.01
CA HIS A 25 3.59 7.88 -7.90
C HIS A 25 2.65 8.58 -8.90
N ASP A 26 2.75 8.24 -10.18
CA ASP A 26 1.98 8.90 -11.26
C ASP A 26 0.47 8.68 -11.11
N ASN A 27 0.07 7.57 -10.46
CA ASN A 27 -1.34 7.22 -10.25
C ASN A 27 -1.81 7.43 -8.80
N ALA A 28 -0.99 8.01 -7.92
CA ALA A 28 -1.25 8.07 -6.48
C ALA A 28 -2.61 8.71 -6.16
N SER A 29 -2.94 9.84 -6.80
CA SER A 29 -4.21 10.54 -6.56
C SER A 29 -5.44 9.72 -6.97
N PHE A 30 -5.32 8.92 -8.03
CA PHE A 30 -6.40 8.06 -8.51
C PHE A 30 -6.58 6.84 -7.60
N LEU A 31 -5.46 6.20 -7.24
CA LEU A 31 -5.44 5.06 -6.32
C LEU A 31 -6.01 5.44 -4.94
N LYS A 32 -5.63 6.59 -4.39
CA LYS A 32 -6.17 7.10 -3.13
C LYS A 32 -7.69 7.25 -3.16
N LYS A 33 -8.25 7.77 -4.25
CA LYS A 33 -9.71 7.95 -4.36
C LYS A 33 -10.45 6.64 -4.56
N LEU A 34 -9.99 5.79 -5.49
CA LEU A 34 -10.70 4.56 -5.83
C LEU A 34 -10.62 3.49 -4.74
N ALA A 35 -9.45 3.33 -4.13
CA ALA A 35 -9.21 2.35 -3.09
C ALA A 35 -9.43 2.92 -1.67
N LYS A 36 -9.84 4.20 -1.56
CA LYS A 36 -10.03 4.92 -0.29
C LYS A 36 -8.77 4.82 0.59
N LEU A 37 -7.64 5.26 0.05
CA LEU A 37 -6.37 5.27 0.77
C LEU A 37 -6.08 6.68 1.30
N ASP A 38 -5.69 6.77 2.56
CA ASP A 38 -5.23 8.03 3.17
C ASP A 38 -3.76 8.28 2.83
N SER A 39 -2.93 7.25 3.01
CA SER A 39 -1.50 7.28 2.71
C SER A 39 -1.08 6.16 1.76
N ILE A 40 0.00 6.43 1.02
CA ILE A 40 0.74 5.38 0.31
C ILE A 40 2.22 5.64 0.57
N GLU A 41 2.88 4.70 1.23
CA GLU A 41 4.28 4.82 1.63
C GLU A 41 5.09 3.60 1.16
N TRP A 42 6.39 3.82 0.97
CA TRP A 42 7.32 2.76 0.60
C TRP A 42 8.13 2.37 1.81
N LEU A 43 8.12 1.08 2.15
CA LEU A 43 9.00 0.53 3.17
C LEU A 43 10.39 0.32 2.60
N ASP A 44 11.39 0.71 3.39
CA ASP A 44 12.77 0.35 3.10
C ASP A 44 12.96 -1.16 3.15
N ALA A 45 13.94 -1.68 2.40
CA ALA A 45 14.24 -3.10 2.34
C ALA A 45 14.59 -3.70 3.72
N SER A 46 15.11 -2.87 4.64
CA SER A 46 15.44 -3.24 6.02
C SER A 46 14.32 -3.00 7.03
N ALA A 47 13.21 -2.37 6.63
CA ALA A 47 12.12 -2.06 7.53
C ALA A 47 11.27 -3.32 7.80
N GLN A 48 10.98 -3.56 9.07
CA GLN A 48 10.10 -4.66 9.47
C GLN A 48 8.66 -4.27 9.18
N ALA A 49 8.01 -5.01 8.27
CA ALA A 49 6.62 -4.76 7.93
C ALA A 49 5.72 -5.08 9.15
N PRO A 50 4.75 -4.21 9.48
CA PRO A 50 3.78 -4.50 10.54
C PRO A 50 2.88 -5.66 10.12
N VAL A 51 2.11 -6.18 11.08
CA VAL A 51 1.09 -7.20 10.77
C VAL A 51 0.03 -6.58 9.85
N ALA A 52 0.02 -7.06 8.60
CA ALA A 52 -0.75 -6.49 7.52
C ALA A 52 -1.40 -7.59 6.68
N ALA A 53 -2.51 -7.25 6.02
CA ALA A 53 -2.98 -8.03 4.89
C ALA A 53 -2.06 -7.74 3.69
N THR A 54 -1.48 -8.80 3.12
CA THR A 54 -0.53 -8.70 2.01
C THR A 54 -1.17 -9.10 0.70
N GLY A 55 -1.09 -8.23 -0.31
CA GLY A 55 -1.34 -8.53 -1.71
C GLY A 55 -0.03 -8.53 -2.50
N LEU A 56 0.07 -9.38 -3.53
CA LEU A 56 1.23 -9.47 -4.41
C LEU A 56 0.87 -9.03 -5.83
N VAL A 57 1.74 -8.20 -6.43
CA VAL A 57 1.66 -7.77 -7.82
C VAL A 57 3.02 -8.03 -8.47
N GLY A 58 3.20 -9.24 -9.01
CA GLY A 58 4.54 -9.71 -9.36
C GLY A 58 5.40 -9.81 -8.09
N ASP A 59 6.52 -9.08 -8.05
CA ASP A 59 7.41 -9.01 -6.89
C ASP A 59 7.02 -7.92 -5.88
N LEU A 60 6.16 -6.97 -6.25
CA LEU A 60 5.68 -5.89 -5.39
C LEU A 60 4.71 -6.44 -4.34
N GLU A 61 5.01 -6.17 -3.07
CA GLU A 61 4.12 -6.45 -1.95
C GLU A 61 3.36 -5.18 -1.56
N LEU A 62 2.04 -5.31 -1.49
CA LEU A 62 1.10 -4.30 -1.01
C LEU A 62 0.60 -4.72 0.36
N LEU A 63 0.91 -3.92 1.36
CA LEU A 63 0.70 -4.23 2.78
C LEU A 63 -0.31 -3.24 3.34
N VAL A 64 -1.48 -3.73 3.75
CA VAL A 64 -2.50 -2.94 4.45
C VAL A 64 -2.45 -3.31 5.94
N PRO A 65 -1.93 -2.44 6.82
CA PRO A 65 -1.85 -2.71 8.25
C PRO A 65 -3.23 -3.04 8.82
N LEU A 66 -3.32 -4.12 9.60
CA LEU A 66 -4.57 -4.55 10.24
C LEU A 66 -4.80 -3.85 11.60
N ALA A 67 -3.77 -3.20 12.12
CA ALA A 67 -3.84 -2.36 13.30
C ALA A 67 -4.11 -0.91 12.87
N GLY A 68 -5.38 -0.52 12.89
CA GLY A 68 -5.87 0.82 12.55
C GLY A 68 -7.39 0.90 12.54
#